data_AF-A0A1J4UKM2-F1
#
_entry.id   AF-A0A1J4UKM2-F1
#
_cell.length_a   1.000
_cell.length_b   1.000
_cell.length_c   1.000
_cell.angle_alpha   90.00
_cell.angle_beta   90.00
_cell.angle_gamma   90.00
#
_symmetry.space_group_name_H-M   'P 1'
#
loop_
_entity.id
_entity.type
_entity.pdbx_description
1 polymer ?
#
loop_
_entity_poly.entity_id
_entity_poly.type
_entity_poly.pdbx_seq_one_letter_code
_entity_poly.pdbx_strand_id
1 'polypeptide(L)'
;MGDNAVLNKLLAIALIALLSTGCMQTTQDVPLKTRAQAIPENAQKMLPPTDGRPPVMHSNEWNQPLPIGAPINTAGAEDSPFITQDGNTLYFFFTPDVHVPVEKQAFDGVTGIWVATKNGSAWNEPTRVVLQESGKLALDGCEFVQRNRI
;
A
#
# COMPACT_ATOMS: atom_id res chain seq x y z
N MET A 1 -58.54 30.40 4.74
CA MET A 1 -57.30 30.75 5.46
C MET A 1 -56.54 29.53 6.01
N GLY A 2 -56.82 28.30 5.53
CA GLY A 2 -56.23 27.05 6.09
C GLY A 2 -55.28 26.25 5.18
N ASP A 3 -55.25 26.50 3.87
CA ASP A 3 -54.52 25.61 2.92
C ASP A 3 -53.02 25.87 2.81
N ASN A 4 -52.56 27.10 3.02
CA ASN A 4 -51.15 27.44 2.84
C ASN A 4 -50.24 26.85 3.93
N ALA A 5 -50.79 26.59 5.13
CA ALA A 5 -50.04 26.00 6.23
C ALA A 5 -49.75 24.50 6.00
N VAL A 6 -50.69 23.79 5.37
CA VAL A 6 -50.53 22.37 5.03
C VAL A 6 -49.57 22.23 3.85
N LEU A 7 -49.71 23.09 2.83
CA LEU A 7 -48.81 23.12 1.68
C LEU A 7 -47.36 23.45 2.08
N ASN A 8 -47.16 24.42 2.98
CA ASN A 8 -45.82 24.75 3.49
C ASN A 8 -45.20 23.64 4.34
N LYS A 9 -46.01 22.90 5.12
CA LYS A 9 -45.52 21.72 5.85
C LYS A 9 -45.13 20.59 4.92
N LEU A 10 -45.91 20.35 3.87
CA LEU A 10 -45.61 19.34 2.84
C LEU A 10 -44.35 19.70 2.05
N LEU A 11 -44.17 20.98 1.67
CA LEU A 11 -42.97 21.49 1.02
C LEU A 11 -41.73 21.37 1.92
N ALA A 12 -41.86 21.68 3.22
CA ALA A 12 -40.77 21.54 4.18
C ALA A 12 -40.35 20.07 4.37
N ILE A 13 -41.31 19.15 4.47
CA ILE A 13 -41.04 17.70 4.58
C ILE A 13 -40.38 17.17 3.30
N ALA A 14 -40.81 17.62 2.12
CA ALA A 14 -40.20 17.25 0.85
C ALA A 14 -38.75 17.77 0.73
N LEU A 15 -38.47 19.00 1.17
CA LEU A 15 -37.11 19.54 1.22
C LEU A 15 -36.20 18.77 2.18
N ILE A 16 -36.71 18.36 3.36
CA ILE A 16 -35.95 17.56 4.33
C ILE A 16 -35.65 16.17 3.77
N ALA A 17 -36.59 15.55 3.04
CA ALA A 17 -36.37 14.27 2.37
C ALA A 17 -35.32 14.37 1.25
N LEU A 18 -35.35 15.44 0.46
CA LEU A 18 -34.37 15.73 -0.60
C LEU A 18 -32.96 16.04 -0.07
N LEU A 19 -32.84 16.56 1.16
CA LEU A 19 -31.55 16.76 1.82
C LEU A 19 -30.96 15.47 2.42
N SER A 20 -31.77 14.43 2.63
CA SER A 20 -31.33 13.14 3.18
C SER A 20 -30.82 12.15 2.12
N THR A 21 -31.04 12.44 0.83
CA THR A 21 -30.50 11.66 -0.30
C THR A 21 -29.10 12.08 -0.71
N GLY A 22 -28.36 12.76 0.17
CA GLY A 22 -26.95 13.08 -0.02
C GLY A 22 -26.14 11.79 -0.23
N CYS A 23 -25.78 11.57 -1.49
CA CYS A 23 -24.95 10.51 -2.06
C CYS A 23 -24.33 9.53 -1.06
N MET A 24 -24.90 8.32 -0.99
CA MET A 24 -24.07 7.13 -0.76
C MET A 24 -23.17 6.98 -1.99
N GLN A 25 -21.97 7.59 -1.98
CA GLN A 25 -20.91 7.09 -2.85
C GLN A 25 -20.57 5.70 -2.35
N THR A 26 -21.04 4.68 -3.07
CA THR A 26 -20.48 3.35 -2.98
C THR A 26 -19.02 3.47 -3.38
N THR A 27 -18.11 3.51 -2.40
CA THR A 27 -16.70 3.26 -2.67
C THR A 27 -16.66 1.85 -3.26
N GLN A 28 -16.43 1.75 -4.57
CA GLN A 28 -16.08 0.47 -5.17
C GLN A 28 -14.76 0.07 -4.51
N ASP A 29 -14.83 -0.83 -3.53
CA ASP A 29 -13.65 -1.50 -2.98
C ASP A 29 -13.10 -2.37 -4.09
N VAL A 30 -12.19 -1.80 -4.90
CA VAL A 30 -11.41 -2.59 -5.85
C VAL A 30 -10.64 -3.60 -5.01
N PRO A 31 -10.83 -4.92 -5.22
CA PRO A 31 -10.12 -5.92 -4.45
C PRO A 31 -8.62 -5.70 -4.63
N LEU A 32 -7.92 -5.40 -3.53
CA LEU A 32 -6.49 -5.16 -3.57
C LEU A 32 -5.79 -6.45 -4.02
N LYS A 33 -5.15 -6.38 -5.19
CA LYS A 33 -4.31 -7.47 -5.70
C LYS A 33 -3.17 -7.70 -4.73
N THR A 34 -2.88 -8.95 -4.38
CA THR A 34 -1.72 -9.24 -3.52
C THR A 34 -0.42 -9.01 -4.29
N ARG A 35 0.68 -8.73 -3.58
CA ARG A 35 2.01 -8.59 -4.20
C ARG A 35 2.36 -9.82 -5.03
N ALA A 36 2.18 -11.01 -4.46
CA ALA A 36 2.49 -12.28 -5.11
C ALA A 36 1.72 -12.50 -6.43
N GLN A 37 0.45 -12.09 -6.49
CA GLN A 37 -0.35 -12.19 -7.73
C GLN A 37 0.06 -11.16 -8.79
N ALA A 38 0.70 -10.07 -8.39
CA ALA A 38 1.04 -8.97 -9.28
C ALA A 38 2.38 -9.11 -9.98
N ILE A 39 3.27 -9.91 -9.42
CA ILE A 39 4.60 -10.18 -9.98
C ILE A 39 4.46 -10.96 -11.30
N PRO A 40 5.14 -10.55 -12.38
CA PRO A 40 5.16 -11.30 -13.64
C PRO A 40 5.69 -12.73 -13.45
N GLU A 41 5.12 -13.71 -14.15
CA GLU A 41 5.51 -15.13 -14.02
C GLU A 41 6.98 -15.39 -14.38
N ASN A 42 7.55 -14.57 -15.27
CA ASN A 42 8.95 -14.65 -15.68
C ASN A 42 9.90 -13.80 -14.80
N ALA A 43 9.39 -13.08 -13.80
CA ALA A 43 10.21 -12.30 -12.89
C ALA A 43 11.04 -13.24 -12.01
N GLN A 44 12.35 -12.96 -11.93
CA GLN A 44 13.28 -13.72 -11.09
C GLN A 44 13.82 -12.84 -9.99
N LYS A 45 13.79 -13.33 -8.75
CA LYS A 45 14.39 -12.60 -7.62
C LYS A 45 15.90 -12.57 -7.77
N MET A 46 16.46 -11.36 -7.79
CA MET A 46 17.90 -11.15 -7.71
C MET A 46 18.42 -11.54 -6.32
N LEU A 47 19.38 -12.46 -6.26
CA LEU A 47 20.08 -12.86 -5.05
C LEU A 47 21.58 -12.55 -5.18
N PRO A 48 22.33 -12.44 -4.07
CA PRO A 48 23.76 -12.16 -4.13
C PRO A 48 24.57 -13.07 -5.09
N PRO A 49 24.29 -14.39 -5.22
CA PRO A 49 25.02 -15.24 -6.17
C PRO A 49 24.70 -14.98 -7.65
N THR A 50 23.55 -14.38 -7.95
CA THR A 50 23.10 -14.07 -9.32
C THR A 50 23.32 -12.60 -9.69
N ASP A 51 23.71 -11.78 -8.73
CA ASP A 51 24.03 -10.37 -8.92
C ASP A 51 25.43 -10.22 -9.52
N GLY A 52 25.54 -9.60 -10.69
CA GLY A 52 26.82 -9.31 -11.34
C GLY A 52 27.66 -8.27 -10.60
N ARG A 53 27.07 -7.56 -9.62
CA ARG A 53 27.71 -6.56 -8.76
C ARG A 53 27.26 -6.74 -7.31
N PRO A 54 27.59 -7.88 -6.68
CA PRO A 54 27.11 -8.17 -5.34
C PRO A 54 27.66 -7.15 -4.33
N PRO A 55 26.97 -6.94 -3.20
CA PRO A 55 27.48 -6.08 -2.14
C PRO A 55 28.88 -6.49 -1.69
N VAL A 56 29.83 -5.55 -1.73
CA VAL A 56 31.19 -5.72 -1.24
C VAL A 56 31.33 -4.96 0.08
N MET A 57 31.70 -5.69 1.14
CA MET A 57 31.98 -5.08 2.44
C MET A 57 33.42 -4.55 2.46
N HIS A 58 33.57 -3.26 2.73
CA HIS A 58 34.88 -2.59 2.84
C HIS A 58 35.34 -2.38 4.29
N SER A 59 34.51 -2.75 5.28
CA SER A 59 34.80 -2.63 6.72
C SER A 59 34.60 -3.97 7.41
N ASN A 60 35.39 -4.22 8.46
CA ASN A 60 35.26 -5.39 9.33
C ASN A 60 34.27 -5.15 10.49
N GLU A 61 33.67 -3.96 10.58
CA GLU A 61 32.68 -3.61 11.61
C GLU A 61 31.31 -4.24 11.35
N TRP A 62 31.10 -4.75 10.14
CA TRP A 62 29.82 -5.23 9.66
C TRP A 62 29.96 -6.62 9.03
N ASN A 63 28.94 -7.45 9.21
CA ASN A 63 28.85 -8.73 8.55
C ASN A 63 28.37 -8.58 7.10
N GLN A 64 28.61 -9.59 6.28
CA GLN A 64 28.06 -9.66 4.93
C GLN A 64 26.53 -9.56 4.99
N PRO A 65 25.89 -8.68 4.20
CA PRO A 65 24.44 -8.57 4.17
C PRO A 65 23.83 -9.86 3.62
N LEU A 66 22.75 -10.30 4.25
CA LEU A 66 21.96 -11.45 3.84
C LEU A 66 20.53 -11.01 3.48
N PRO A 67 19.90 -11.59 2.44
CA PRO A 67 18.48 -11.38 2.19
C PRO A 67 17.64 -11.78 3.41
N ILE A 68 16.55 -11.04 3.67
CA ILE A 68 15.58 -11.35 4.73
C ILE A 68 14.81 -12.63 4.39
N GLY A 69 14.58 -12.87 3.10
CA GLY A 69 13.82 -14.02 2.58
C GLY A 69 12.33 -13.73 2.45
N ALA A 70 11.57 -14.78 2.08
CA ALA A 70 10.12 -14.71 1.97
C ALA A 70 9.46 -14.52 3.36
N PRO A 71 8.29 -13.86 3.44
CA PRO A 71 7.54 -13.25 2.34
C PRO A 71 8.02 -11.83 1.95
N ILE A 72 9.06 -11.30 2.60
CA ILE A 72 9.49 -9.92 2.38
C ILE A 72 10.12 -9.76 1.01
N ASN A 73 11.19 -10.50 0.73
CA ASN A 73 11.89 -10.46 -0.54
C ASN A 73 11.14 -11.27 -1.59
N THR A 74 10.60 -10.61 -2.60
CA THR A 74 9.89 -11.22 -3.73
C THR A 74 10.62 -10.98 -5.05
N ALA A 75 10.17 -11.55 -6.17
CA ALA A 75 10.76 -11.24 -7.48
C ALA A 75 10.38 -9.84 -8.01
N GLY A 76 9.46 -9.13 -7.35
CA GLY A 76 9.27 -7.70 -7.57
C GLY A 76 10.37 -6.86 -6.91
N ALA A 77 10.21 -5.55 -6.92
CA ALA A 77 11.12 -4.62 -6.29
C ALA A 77 10.56 -4.14 -4.95
N GLU A 78 11.29 -4.42 -3.88
CA GLU A 78 11.12 -3.79 -2.58
C GLU A 78 12.19 -2.70 -2.40
N ASP A 79 11.80 -1.53 -1.91
CA ASP A 79 12.71 -0.39 -1.72
C ASP A 79 12.37 0.40 -0.44
N SER A 80 13.31 1.26 -0.03
CA SER A 80 13.17 2.21 1.06
C SER A 80 12.74 1.61 2.42
N PRO A 81 13.26 0.46 2.87
CA PRO A 81 12.74 -0.21 4.05
C PRO A 81 12.94 0.59 5.34
N PHE A 82 11.92 0.62 6.19
CA PHE A 82 12.00 1.11 7.57
C PHE A 82 11.54 0.05 8.57
N ILE A 83 12.40 -0.30 9.52
CA ILE A 83 12.04 -1.17 10.65
C ILE A 83 11.85 -0.35 11.93
N THR A 84 10.74 -0.60 12.61
CA THR A 84 10.42 0.02 13.91
C THR A 84 11.42 -0.39 15.00
N GLN A 85 11.53 0.44 16.04
CA GLN A 85 12.53 0.27 17.10
C GLN A 85 12.39 -1.06 17.86
N ASP A 86 11.18 -1.61 17.96
CA ASP A 86 10.94 -2.91 18.59
C ASP A 86 11.33 -4.11 17.69
N GLY A 87 11.70 -3.85 16.43
CA GLY A 87 12.10 -4.84 15.45
C GLY A 87 10.97 -5.69 14.89
N ASN A 88 9.70 -5.37 15.20
CA ASN A 88 8.55 -6.23 14.89
C ASN A 88 7.70 -5.72 13.72
N THR A 89 7.87 -4.48 13.29
CA THR A 89 7.13 -3.92 12.15
C THR A 89 8.10 -3.37 11.12
N LEU A 90 7.96 -3.82 9.87
CA LEU A 90 8.74 -3.40 8.70
C LEU A 90 7.80 -2.74 7.69
N TYR A 91 8.08 -1.47 7.38
CA TYR A 91 7.51 -0.76 6.25
C TYR A 91 8.50 -0.79 5.08
N PHE A 92 7.97 -0.80 3.86
CA PHE A 92 8.76 -0.73 2.64
C PHE A 92 7.86 -0.36 1.46
N PHE A 93 8.44 0.27 0.45
CA PHE A 93 7.81 0.44 -0.86
C PHE A 93 7.90 -0.87 -1.68
N PHE A 94 6.88 -1.16 -2.46
CA PHE A 94 6.86 -2.30 -3.39
C PHE A 94 6.30 -1.91 -4.75
N THR A 95 6.90 -2.43 -5.83
CA THR A 95 6.32 -2.48 -7.17
C THR A 95 6.58 -3.85 -7.82
N PRO A 96 5.63 -4.46 -8.56
CA PRO A 96 5.81 -5.81 -9.11
C PRO A 96 6.80 -5.87 -10.27
N ASP A 97 6.97 -4.79 -11.04
CA ASP A 97 7.86 -4.74 -12.20
C ASP A 97 8.39 -3.33 -12.43
N VAL A 98 9.70 -3.16 -12.25
CA VAL A 98 10.42 -1.90 -12.42
C VAL A 98 10.51 -1.42 -13.88
N HIS A 99 10.21 -2.27 -14.86
CA HIS A 99 10.20 -1.89 -16.28
C HIS A 99 8.90 -1.20 -16.70
N VAL A 100 7.85 -1.31 -15.88
CA VAL A 100 6.60 -0.60 -16.11
C VAL A 100 6.83 0.89 -15.83
N PRO A 101 6.50 1.81 -16.75
CA PRO A 101 6.64 3.24 -16.49
C PRO A 101 5.86 3.70 -15.24
N VAL A 102 6.42 4.64 -14.49
CA VAL A 102 5.89 5.09 -13.20
C VAL A 102 4.45 5.60 -13.29
N GLU A 103 4.09 6.23 -14.41
CA GLU A 103 2.72 6.68 -14.67
C GLU A 103 1.73 5.52 -14.79
N LYS A 104 2.16 4.31 -15.16
CA LYS A 104 1.30 3.11 -15.18
C LYS A 104 1.28 2.39 -13.84
N GLN A 105 2.41 2.40 -13.11
CA GLN A 105 2.49 1.86 -11.75
C GLN A 105 1.47 2.53 -10.82
N ALA A 106 1.22 3.83 -10.99
CA ALA A 106 0.19 4.56 -10.23
C ALA A 106 -1.24 4.00 -10.37
N PHE A 107 -1.51 3.17 -11.38
CA PHE A 107 -2.84 2.59 -11.64
C PHE A 107 -2.88 1.07 -11.47
N ASP A 108 -1.80 0.41 -11.07
CA ASP A 108 -1.75 -1.06 -11.01
C ASP A 108 -2.46 -1.66 -9.78
N GLY A 109 -2.83 -0.81 -8.81
CA GLY A 109 -3.54 -1.19 -7.59
C GLY A 109 -2.69 -1.95 -6.57
N VAL A 110 -1.38 -2.05 -6.76
CA VAL A 110 -0.47 -2.84 -5.92
C VAL A 110 0.81 -2.07 -5.54
N THR A 111 1.30 -1.18 -6.42
CA THR A 111 2.48 -0.36 -6.16
C THR A 111 2.19 0.60 -5.02
N GLY A 112 3.16 0.77 -4.11
CA GLY A 112 3.06 1.68 -2.97
C GLY A 112 3.67 1.08 -1.70
N ILE A 113 3.24 1.58 -0.54
CA ILE A 113 3.78 1.18 0.77
C ILE A 113 3.10 -0.08 1.28
N TRP A 114 3.90 -0.99 1.82
CA TRP A 114 3.46 -2.22 2.46
C TRP A 114 4.03 -2.33 3.87
N VAL A 115 3.30 -3.03 4.73
CA VAL A 115 3.71 -3.29 6.11
C VAL A 115 3.69 -4.78 6.41
N ALA A 116 4.81 -5.27 6.96
CA ALA A 116 4.94 -6.62 7.47
C ALA A 116 5.11 -6.58 9.00
N THR A 117 4.47 -7.52 9.68
CA THR A 117 4.67 -7.73 11.12
C THR A 117 5.42 -9.04 11.36
N LYS A 118 6.23 -9.07 12.40
CA LYS A 118 6.99 -10.24 12.81
C LYS A 118 6.29 -10.97 13.94
N ASN A 119 6.20 -12.29 13.84
CA ASN A 119 5.78 -13.17 14.92
C ASN A 119 6.95 -14.08 15.32
N GLY A 120 7.56 -13.80 16.47
CA GLY A 120 8.79 -14.44 16.89
C GLY A 120 9.93 -14.17 15.92
N SER A 121 10.42 -15.20 15.23
CA SER A 121 11.48 -15.07 14.23
C SER A 121 10.97 -14.89 12.79
N ALA A 122 9.68 -15.12 12.52
CA ALA A 122 9.13 -15.16 11.17
C ALA A 122 8.35 -13.88 10.81
N TRP A 123 8.48 -13.42 9.58
CA TRP A 123 7.67 -12.33 9.04
C TRP A 123 6.34 -12.87 8.48
N ASN A 124 5.24 -12.17 8.78
CA ASN A 124 3.94 -12.44 8.21
C ASN A 124 3.82 -11.89 6.78
N GLU A 125 2.82 -12.35 6.02
CA GLU A 125 2.54 -11.78 4.70
C GLU A 125 2.25 -10.28 4.81
N PRO A 126 2.99 -9.42 4.10
CA PRO A 126 2.78 -7.98 4.13
C PRO A 126 1.41 -7.58 3.63
N THR A 127 0.88 -6.51 4.22
CA THR A 127 -0.41 -5.89 3.86
C THR A 127 -0.18 -4.50 3.30
N ARG A 128 -1.01 -4.09 2.32
CA ARG A 128 -0.87 -2.79 1.68
C ARG A 128 -1.31 -1.68 2.65
N VAL A 129 -0.50 -0.62 2.74
CA VAL A 129 -0.90 0.58 3.47
C VAL A 129 -1.53 1.55 2.50
N VAL A 130 -2.82 1.83 2.69
CA VAL A 130 -3.60 2.70 1.81
C VAL A 130 -3.63 4.10 2.40
N LEU A 131 -2.97 5.06 1.74
CA LEU A 131 -2.86 6.45 2.20
C LEU A 131 -3.80 7.43 1.49
N GLN A 132 -4.56 6.95 0.50
CA GLN A 132 -5.56 7.72 -0.22
C GLN A 132 -6.89 6.97 -0.38
N GLU A 133 -7.96 7.74 -0.54
CA GLU A 133 -9.27 7.19 -0.85
C GLU A 133 -9.25 6.41 -2.17
N SER A 134 -10.03 5.33 -2.23
CA SER A 134 -10.20 4.54 -3.46
C SER A 134 -10.60 5.46 -4.63
N GLY A 135 -9.90 5.31 -5.75
CA GLY A 135 -10.12 6.12 -6.96
C GLY A 135 -9.36 7.45 -7.02
N LYS A 136 -8.67 7.87 -5.95
CA LYS A 136 -7.70 8.98 -6.00
C LYS A 136 -6.32 8.46 -6.36
N LEU A 137 -5.60 9.21 -7.21
CA LEU A 137 -4.30 8.81 -7.70
C LEU A 137 -3.21 9.15 -6.69
N ALA A 138 -2.52 8.10 -6.24
CA ALA A 138 -1.28 8.20 -5.50
C ALA A 138 -0.40 7.00 -5.83
N LEU A 139 0.88 7.26 -6.05
CA LEU A 139 1.90 6.21 -6.17
C LEU A 139 2.30 5.67 -4.80
N ASP A 140 2.06 6.45 -3.74
CA ASP A 140 2.53 6.23 -2.37
C ASP A 140 4.02 5.87 -2.37
N GLY A 141 4.87 6.87 -2.65
CA GLY A 141 6.33 6.73 -2.74
C GLY A 141 6.99 6.31 -1.42
N CYS A 142 8.21 6.78 -1.15
CA CYS A 142 8.91 6.42 0.08
C CYS A 142 8.13 6.84 1.33
N GLU A 143 8.06 5.95 2.32
CA GLU A 143 7.43 6.25 3.59
C GLU A 143 8.25 7.26 4.41
N PHE A 144 7.55 8.08 5.19
CA PHE A 144 8.14 8.79 6.32
C PHE A 144 7.59 8.16 7.58
N VAL A 145 8.46 7.72 8.49
CA VAL A 145 8.02 7.07 9.74
C VAL A 145 8.36 7.94 10.94
N GLN A 146 7.34 8.27 11.75
CA GLN A 146 7.52 8.91 13.04
C GLN A 146 7.21 7.93 14.16
N ARG A 147 8.24 7.53 14.91
CA ARG A 147 8.18 6.46 15.93
C ARG A 147 7.80 5.12 15.30
N ASN A 148 6.51 4.75 15.39
CA ASN A 148 5.98 3.46 14.94
C ASN A 148 4.79 3.64 13.98
N ARG A 149 4.69 4.79 13.30
CA ARG A 149 3.60 5.09 12.37
C ARG A 149 4.12 5.88 11.17
N ILE A 150 3.53 5.60 10.02
CA ILE A 150 3.70 6.37 8.79
C ILE A 150 2.63 7.44 8.65
#